data_AF-A0A920TXJ9-F1
#
_entry.id   AF-A0A920TXJ9-F1
#
_cell.length_a   1.000
_cell.length_b   1.000
_cell.length_c   1.000
_cell.angle_alpha   90.00
_cell.angle_beta   90.00
_cell.angle_gamma   90.00
#
_symmetry.space_group_name_H-M   'P 1'
#
loop_
_entity.id
_entity.type
_entity.pdbx_description
1 polymer ?
#
loop_
_entity_poly.entity_id
_entity_poly.type
_entity_poly.pdbx_seq_one_letter_code
_entity_poly.pdbx_strand_id
1 'polypeptide(L)'
;MWPSLLRLCKKNNVPVLQVNGRVSEKSLERYRKFNSFFLWMTEAVTQFSMRSQKDAERLFELGVSEEKIRVTGNIKFDTLPNGSDTRSSLVFNPDFFLICFWLHSTRRQRDQPWKLL
;
A
#
# COMPACT_ATOMS: atom_id res chain seq x y z
N MET A 1 -7.54 -6.06 0.60
CA MET A 1 -8.37 -4.97 0.07
C MET A 1 -9.83 -5.24 0.45
N TRP A 2 -10.60 -4.22 0.81
CA TRP A 2 -12.04 -4.34 1.10
C TRP A 2 -12.86 -3.89 -0.11
N PRO A 3 -13.43 -4.83 -0.89
CA PRO A 3 -14.11 -4.50 -2.14
C PRO A 3 -15.31 -3.56 -1.93
N SER A 4 -16.08 -3.77 -0.86
CA SER A 4 -17.26 -2.96 -0.55
C SER A 4 -16.92 -1.49 -0.28
N LEU A 5 -15.83 -1.24 0.45
CA LEU A 5 -15.36 0.11 0.74
C LEU A 5 -14.89 0.80 -0.54
N LEU A 6 -14.03 0.14 -1.32
CA LEU A 6 -13.52 0.68 -2.58
C LEU A 6 -14.64 0.99 -3.57
N ARG A 7 -15.67 0.12 -3.63
CA ARG A 7 -16.87 0.35 -4.44
C ARG A 7 -17.62 1.60 -3.98
N LEU A 8 -17.76 1.82 -2.67
CA LEU A 8 -18.41 3.02 -2.12
C LEU A 8 -17.57 4.28 -2.38
N CYS A 9 -16.25 4.23 -2.21
CA CYS A 9 -15.37 5.34 -2.53
C CYS A 9 -15.48 5.72 -4.01
N LYS A 10 -15.42 4.73 -4.92
CA LYS A 10 -15.62 4.95 -6.36
C LYS A 10 -16.98 5.56 -6.66
N LYS A 11 -18.06 5.04 -6.06
CA LYS A 11 -19.43 5.54 -6.26
C LYS A 11 -19.59 7.01 -5.82
N ASN A 12 -18.90 7.42 -4.75
CA ASN A 12 -18.98 8.78 -4.21
C ASN A 12 -17.86 9.69 -4.72
N ASN A 13 -17.08 9.28 -5.72
CA ASN A 13 -15.90 10.01 -6.23
C ASN A 13 -14.90 10.42 -5.14
N VAL A 14 -14.80 9.62 -4.07
CA VAL A 14 -13.83 9.85 -3.00
C VAL A 14 -12.50 9.27 -3.46
N PRO A 15 -11.46 10.09 -3.61
CA PRO A 15 -10.18 9.62 -4.10
C PRO A 15 -9.49 8.77 -3.01
N VAL A 16 -8.89 7.66 -3.40
CA VAL A 16 -8.31 6.67 -2.47
C VAL A 16 -6.81 6.58 -2.68
N LEU A 17 -6.08 6.77 -1.58
CA LEU A 17 -4.63 6.59 -1.54
C LEU A 17 -4.30 5.35 -0.69
N GLN A 18 -3.70 4.33 -1.31
CA GLN A 18 -3.10 3.23 -0.56
C GLN A 18 -1.68 3.63 -0.16
N VAL A 19 -1.37 3.63 1.14
CA VAL A 19 -0.02 3.90 1.64
C VAL A 19 0.63 2.66 2.23
N ASN A 20 1.97 2.61 2.18
CA ASN A 20 2.79 1.48 2.65
C ASN A 20 2.37 0.13 2.03
N GLY A 21 1.97 0.15 0.77
CA GLY A 21 1.61 -1.04 -0.01
C GLY A 21 2.76 -2.05 -0.04
N ARG A 22 2.40 -3.33 0.15
CA ARG A 22 3.32 -4.48 0.08
C ARG A 22 2.63 -5.63 -0.63
N VAL A 23 3.31 -6.24 -1.59
CA VAL A 23 2.80 -7.40 -2.32
C VAL A 23 3.77 -8.55 -2.10
N SER A 24 3.37 -9.53 -1.30
CA SER A 24 4.15 -10.75 -1.12
C SER A 24 3.99 -11.69 -2.33
N GLU A 25 4.94 -12.61 -2.52
CA GLU A 25 4.88 -13.62 -3.59
C GLU A 25 3.56 -14.42 -3.56
N LYS A 26 3.17 -14.89 -2.37
CA LYS A 26 1.90 -15.60 -2.15
C LYS A 26 0.67 -14.73 -2.44
N SER A 27 0.78 -13.40 -2.34
CA SER A 27 -0.31 -12.48 -2.69
C SER A 27 -0.36 -12.28 -4.20
N LEU A 28 0.81 -12.12 -4.84
CA LEU A 28 0.95 -12.00 -6.29
C LEU A 28 0.31 -13.19 -7.01
N GLU A 29 0.65 -14.41 -6.62
CA GLU A 29 0.05 -15.63 -7.19
C GLU A 29 -1.48 -15.66 -7.04
N ARG A 30 -2.00 -15.25 -5.87
CA ARG A 30 -3.45 -15.21 -5.62
C ARG A 30 -4.14 -14.13 -6.43
N TYR A 31 -3.53 -12.95 -6.57
CA TYR A 31 -4.08 -11.87 -7.39
C TYR A 31 -4.04 -12.22 -8.87
N ARG A 32 -2.98 -12.89 -9.36
CA ARG A 32 -2.93 -13.41 -10.73
C ARG A 32 -4.08 -14.37 -11.03
N LYS A 33 -4.47 -15.25 -10.09
CA LYS A 33 -5.60 -16.17 -10.28
C LYS A 33 -6.95 -15.46 -10.42
N PHE A 34 -7.10 -14.29 -9.81
CA PHE A 34 -8.34 -13.50 -9.83
C PHE A 34 -8.07 -12.10 -10.39
N ASN A 35 -7.30 -12.01 -11.48
CA ASN A 35 -6.73 -10.75 -11.94
C ASN A 35 -7.79 -9.70 -12.29
N SER A 36 -8.84 -10.10 -13.01
CA SER A 36 -9.92 -9.17 -13.39
C SER A 36 -10.64 -8.58 -12.18
N PHE A 37 -10.86 -9.38 -11.13
CA PHE A 37 -11.45 -8.91 -9.88
C PHE A 37 -10.49 -7.98 -9.12
N PHE A 38 -9.20 -8.32 -9.11
CA PHE A 38 -8.17 -7.48 -8.53
C PHE A 38 -8.11 -6.10 -9.22
N LEU A 39 -8.02 -6.08 -10.56
CA LEU A 39 -7.99 -4.86 -11.36
C LEU A 39 -9.25 -4.02 -11.16
N TRP A 40 -10.42 -4.64 -11.12
CA TRP A 40 -11.67 -3.93 -10.80
C TRP A 40 -11.60 -3.20 -9.45
N MET A 41 -10.96 -3.79 -8.44
CA MET A 41 -10.75 -3.12 -7.16
C MET A 41 -9.72 -1.99 -7.23
N THR A 42 -8.69 -2.09 -8.07
CA THR A 42 -7.65 -1.06 -8.19
C THR A 42 -8.11 0.17 -8.97
N GLU A 43 -9.18 0.06 -9.78
CA GLU A 43 -9.81 1.21 -10.43
C GLU A 43 -10.25 2.29 -9.44
N ALA A 44 -10.75 1.89 -8.28
CA ALA A 44 -11.16 2.80 -7.21
C ALA A 44 -9.99 3.47 -6.49
N VAL A 45 -8.77 2.98 -6.69
CA VAL A 45 -7.56 3.52 -6.09
C VAL A 45 -6.95 4.54 -7.04
N THR A 46 -6.77 5.76 -6.53
CA THR A 46 -6.15 6.87 -7.24
C THR A 46 -4.64 6.67 -7.31
N GLN A 47 -4.02 6.28 -6.19
CA GLN A 47 -2.59 6.09 -6.13
C GLN A 47 -2.18 5.03 -5.10
N PHE A 48 -1.10 4.32 -5.39
CA PHE A 48 -0.45 3.31 -4.58
C PHE A 48 0.95 3.79 -4.19
N SER A 49 1.16 3.97 -2.90
CA SER A 49 2.46 4.24 -2.28
C SER A 49 3.02 2.91 -1.78
N MET A 50 4.02 2.40 -2.49
CA MET A 50 4.64 1.09 -2.27
C MET A 50 5.89 1.24 -1.42
N ARG A 51 6.13 0.25 -0.54
CA ARG A 51 7.26 0.27 0.39
C ARG A 51 8.61 0.04 -0.28
N SER A 52 8.65 -0.78 -1.33
CA SER A 52 9.88 -1.12 -2.05
C SER A 52 9.64 -1.17 -3.57
N GLN A 53 10.72 -1.03 -4.34
CA GLN A 53 10.67 -1.17 -5.80
C GLN A 53 10.10 -2.53 -6.21
N LYS A 54 10.50 -3.60 -5.53
CA LYS A 54 9.98 -4.96 -5.77
C LYS A 54 8.47 -5.07 -5.55
N ASP A 55 7.92 -4.36 -4.57
CA ASP A 55 6.48 -4.36 -4.36
C ASP A 55 5.74 -3.57 -5.46
N ALA A 56 6.34 -2.49 -5.97
CA ALA A 56 5.82 -1.72 -7.10
C ALA A 56 5.82 -2.51 -8.41
N GLU A 57 6.93 -3.20 -8.72
CA GLU A 57 7.05 -4.09 -9.87
C GLU A 57 5.97 -5.17 -9.86
N ARG A 58 5.76 -5.82 -8.72
CA ARG A 58 4.69 -6.83 -8.56
C ARG A 58 3.29 -6.27 -8.79
N LEU A 59 3.04 -5.01 -8.44
CA LEU A 59 1.75 -4.37 -8.67
C LEU A 59 1.56 -4.03 -10.15
N PHE A 60 2.63 -3.57 -10.80
CA PHE A 60 2.69 -3.33 -12.23
C PHE A 60 2.48 -4.62 -13.04
N GLU A 61 3.12 -5.74 -12.64
CA GLU A 61 2.93 -7.06 -13.22
C GLU A 61 1.48 -7.58 -13.12
N LEU A 62 0.72 -7.10 -12.14
CA LEU A 62 -0.70 -7.41 -12.00
C LEU A 62 -1.59 -6.56 -12.93
N GLY A 63 -1.02 -5.63 -13.68
CA GLY A 63 -1.73 -4.75 -14.62
C GLY A 63 -2.21 -3.43 -14.00
N VAL A 64 -1.70 -3.06 -12.83
CA VAL A 64 -1.94 -1.70 -12.31
C VAL A 64 -1.08 -0.73 -13.10
N SER A 65 -1.71 0.33 -13.58
CA SER A 65 -1.04 1.32 -14.41
C SER A 65 0.06 2.07 -13.65
N GLU A 66 1.20 2.27 -14.31
CA GLU A 66 2.43 2.80 -13.71
C GLU A 66 2.26 4.21 -13.11
N GLU A 67 1.41 5.04 -13.71
CA GLU A 67 1.13 6.39 -13.21
C GLU A 67 0.47 6.39 -11.83
N LYS A 68 -0.22 5.30 -11.47
CA LYS A 68 -0.82 5.12 -10.15
C LYS A 68 0.18 4.60 -9.12
N ILE A 69 1.36 4.14 -9.53
CA ILE A 69 2.33 3.49 -8.66
C ILE A 69 3.45 4.46 -8.30
N ARG A 70 3.74 4.58 -7.01
CA ARG A 70 4.87 5.37 -6.48
C ARG A 70 5.58 4.58 -5.41
N VAL A 71 6.91 4.55 -5.46
CA VAL A 71 7.73 4.01 -4.38
C VAL A 71 8.07 5.16 -3.44
N THR A 72 7.58 5.08 -2.20
CA THR A 72 7.74 6.15 -1.21
C THR A 72 8.61 5.75 -0.03
N GLY A 73 9.07 4.49 0.00
CA GLY A 73 9.77 3.94 1.17
C GLY A 73 8.82 3.67 2.35
N ASN A 74 9.40 3.43 3.52
CA ASN A 74 8.66 3.06 4.72
C ASN A 74 8.43 4.31 5.60
N ILE A 75 7.20 4.84 5.57
CA ILE A 75 6.80 6.05 6.32
C ILE A 75 7.06 5.89 7.84
N LYS A 76 7.11 4.64 8.34
CA LYS A 76 7.36 4.34 9.76
C LYS A 76 8.81 4.65 10.22
N PHE A 77 9.73 4.96 9.31
CA PHE A 77 11.15 5.25 9.62
C PHE A 77 11.60 6.64 9.15
N ASP A 78 10.69 7.52 8.73
CA ASP A 78 11.04 8.88 8.35
C ASP A 78 11.34 9.73 9.59
N THR A 79 12.58 9.64 10.06
CA THR A 79 13.24 10.76 10.74
C THR A 79 13.29 11.92 9.75
N LEU A 80 12.75 13.09 10.11
CA LEU A 80 12.87 14.33 9.32
C LEU A 80 14.36 14.54 8.96
N PRO A 81 14.77 14.39 7.68
CA PRO A 81 16.11 14.70 7.25
C PRO A 81 16.20 16.21 7.11
N ASN A 82 17.11 16.79 7.89
CA ASN A 82 17.60 18.14 7.68
C ASN A 82 18.25 18.21 6.30
N GLY A 83 17.63 18.96 5.39
CA GLY A 83 18.28 19.42 4.16
C GLY A 83 18.34 18.41 3.02
N SER A 84 17.97 18.89 1.83
CA SER A 84 18.26 18.35 0.51
C SER A 84 17.98 16.85 0.28
N ASP A 85 16.75 16.52 -0.11
CA ASP A 85 16.55 15.43 -1.06
C ASP A 85 15.22 15.58 -1.80
N THR A 86 15.28 15.31 -3.10
CA THR A 86 14.22 15.44 -4.12
C THR A 86 13.03 14.54 -3.77
N ARG A 87 12.21 14.98 -2.81
CA ARG A 87 10.93 14.34 -2.51
C ARG A 87 10.01 14.60 -3.69
N SER A 88 9.76 13.58 -4.49
CA SER A 88 8.55 13.50 -5.31
C SER A 88 7.38 13.73 -4.37
N SER A 89 6.90 14.98 -4.32
CA SER A 89 5.85 15.41 -3.41
C SER A 89 4.66 14.49 -3.65
N LEU A 90 4.40 13.59 -2.69
CA LEU A 90 3.09 12.99 -2.59
C LEU A 90 2.12 14.15 -2.55
N VAL A 91 1.33 14.32 -3.60
CA VAL A 91 0.27 15.32 -3.63
C VAL A 91 -0.82 14.79 -2.71
N PHE A 92 -0.61 14.94 -1.40
CA PHE A 92 -1.63 14.74 -0.39
C PHE A 92 -2.65 15.85 -0.58
N ASN A 93 -3.74 15.55 -1.28
CA ASN A 93 -4.96 16.34 -1.19
C ASN A 93 -5.66 15.98 0.14
N PRO A 94 -6.03 16.95 1.00
CA PRO A 94 -6.79 16.66 2.22
C PRO A 94 -8.11 15.90 2.01
N ASP A 95 -8.62 15.81 0.77
CA ASP A 95 -9.82 15.05 0.41
C ASP A 95 -9.59 13.53 0.21
N PHE A 96 -8.36 13.02 0.35
CA PHE A 96 -8.07 11.59 0.17
C PHE A 96 -8.56 10.74 1.35
N PHE A 97 -9.28 9.65 1.04
CA PHE A 97 -9.47 8.56 1.98
C PHE A 97 -8.18 7.72 2.05
N LEU A 98 -7.51 7.78 3.20
CA LEU A 98 -6.26 7.06 3.44
C LEU A 98 -6.55 5.60 3.82
N ILE A 99 -6.10 4.66 3.01
CA ILE A 99 -6.13 3.23 3.37
C ILE A 99 -4.72 2.78 3.76
N CYS A 100 -4.47 2.75 5.07
CA CYS A 100 -3.30 2.11 5.66
C CYS A 100 -3.57 0.61 5.86
N PHE A 101 -2.96 -0.27 5.06
CA PHE A 101 -2.99 -1.70 5.34
C PHE A 101 -1.92 -2.06 6.39
N TRP A 102 -2.31 -2.11 7.66
CA TRP A 102 -1.53 -2.80 8.69
C TRP A 102 -2.09 -4.20 8.91
N LEU A 103 -1.48 -5.22 8.29
CA LEU A 103 -1.74 -6.60 8.70
C LEU A 103 -0.86 -6.90 9.92
N HIS A 104 -1.34 -6.61 11.14
CA HIS A 104 -0.86 -7.38 12.28
C HIS A 104 -1.44 -8.78 12.15
N SER A 105 -0.60 -9.72 11.72
CA SER A 105 -0.79 -11.11 12.10
C SER A 105 0.08 -11.35 13.33
N THR A 106 -0.47 -11.11 14.51
CA THR A 106 0.04 -11.68 15.76
C THR A 106 0.08 -13.20 15.65
N ARG A 107 1.25 -13.80 15.41
CA ARG A 107 1.55 -15.15 15.92
C ARG A 107 3.05 -15.35 16.11
N ARG A 108 3.39 -15.53 17.41
CA ARG A 108 4.64 -15.98 18.01
C ARG A 108 5.66 -14.89 18.42
N GLN A 109 5.23 -13.98 19.30
CA GLN A 109 6.05 -13.67 20.48
C GLN A 109 5.84 -14.78 21.50
N ARG A 110 6.64 -15.83 21.41
CA ARG A 110 6.97 -16.75 22.51
C ARG A 110 8.46 -16.98 22.33
N ASP A 111 9.24 -16.80 23.39
CA ASP A 111 10.70 -16.98 23.49
C ASP A 111 11.53 -15.69 23.59
N GLN A 112 11.10 -14.75 24.44
CA GLN A 112 12.04 -13.91 25.19
C GLN A 112 11.59 -13.88 26.66
N PRO A 113 12.18 -14.71 27.54
CA PRO A 113 11.96 -14.60 28.97
C PRO A 113 12.56 -13.27 29.43
N TRP A 114 11.74 -12.49 30.12
CA TRP A 114 12.01 -11.14 30.57
C TRP A 114 13.17 -11.08 31.57
N LYS A 115 13.80 -9.90 31.59
CA LYS A 115 14.65 -9.39 32.67
C LYS A 115 13.94 -9.48 34.02
N LEU A 116 14.55 -10.11 35.03
CA LEU A 116 14.56 -9.59 36.40
C LEU A 116 15.95 -9.88 37.00
N LEU A 117 16.51 -8.84 37.59
CA LEU A 117 17.85 -8.67 38.19
C LEU A 117 18.96 -8.26 37.20
#